data_AF-A0A328X6F3-F1
#
_entry.id   AF-A0A328X6F3-F1
#
_cell.length_a   1.000
_cell.length_b   1.000
_cell.length_c   1.000
_cell.angle_alpha   90.00
_cell.angle_beta   90.00
_cell.angle_gamma   90.00
#
_symmetry.space_group_name_H-M   'P 1'
#
loop_
_entity.id
_entity.type
_entity.pdbx_description
1 polymer ?
#
loop_
_entity_poly.entity_id
_entity_poly.type
_entity_poly.pdbx_seq_one_letter_code
_entity_poly.pdbx_strand_id
1 'polypeptide(L)'
;MKNEFKRFNLEKLGLLTIIIEFIGATGLLLGLVHNILLTLSSLGLCLLMLCGLIVRIKLKDSIWISIPAGFFMLLNLYIFLASIK
;
A
#
# COMPACT_ATOMS: atom_id res chain seq x y z
N MET A 1 -21.60 13.52 -6.64
CA MET A 1 -20.75 12.35 -6.32
C MET A 1 -20.03 11.76 -7.53
N LYS A 2 -20.67 11.38 -8.65
CA LYS A 2 -19.95 10.86 -9.85
C LYS A 2 -19.02 11.88 -10.56
N ASN A 3 -19.35 13.17 -10.50
CA ASN A 3 -18.57 14.20 -11.20
C ASN A 3 -17.28 14.65 -10.48
N GLU A 4 -17.09 14.35 -9.20
CA GLU A 4 -15.84 14.69 -8.49
C GLU A 4 -14.75 13.63 -8.71
N PHE A 5 -15.14 12.35 -8.84
CA PHE A 5 -14.22 11.25 -9.16
C PHE A 5 -13.57 11.40 -10.55
N LYS A 6 -14.33 11.91 -11.52
CA LYS A 6 -13.83 12.17 -12.88
C LYS A 6 -12.84 13.34 -12.94
N ARG A 7 -12.93 14.30 -12.01
CA ARG A 7 -12.11 15.52 -11.99
C ARG A 7 -10.71 15.29 -11.42
N PHE A 8 -10.51 14.21 -10.65
CA PHE A 8 -9.23 13.89 -10.04
C PHE A 8 -8.46 12.72 -10.70
N ASN A 9 -8.98 12.07 -11.75
CA ASN A 9 -8.32 10.91 -12.40
C ASN A 9 -8.00 9.74 -11.43
N LEU A 10 -8.60 9.73 -10.23
CA LEU A 10 -8.29 8.77 -9.18
C LEU A 10 -8.81 7.36 -9.46
N GLU A 11 -9.73 7.20 -10.42
CA GLU A 11 -10.30 5.90 -10.82
C GLU A 11 -9.20 4.95 -11.34
N LYS A 12 -8.26 5.46 -12.14
CA LYS A 12 -7.12 4.68 -12.64
C LYS A 12 -6.11 4.35 -11.54
N LEU A 13 -5.86 5.30 -10.62
CA LEU A 13 -4.99 5.09 -9.47
C LEU A 13 -5.56 4.01 -8.55
N GLY A 14 -6.86 4.05 -8.26
CA GLY A 14 -7.54 3.02 -7.47
C GLY A 14 -7.44 1.63 -8.10
N LEU A 15 -7.70 1.51 -9.41
CA LEU A 15 -7.55 0.24 -10.13
C LEU A 15 -6.10 -0.28 -10.13
N LEU A 16 -5.11 0.59 -10.37
CA LEU A 16 -3.70 0.23 -10.25
C LEU A 16 -3.34 -0.23 -8.83
N THR A 17 -3.88 0.45 -7.82
CA THR A 17 -3.65 0.12 -6.42
C THR A 17 -4.16 -1.29 -6.13
N ILE A 18 -5.38 -1.63 -6.55
CA ILE A 18 -5.96 -2.97 -6.37
C ILE A 18 -5.09 -4.06 -7.01
N ILE A 19 -4.62 -3.83 -8.24
CA ILE A 19 -3.78 -4.79 -8.96
C ILE A 19 -2.45 -5.01 -8.22
N ILE A 20 -1.79 -3.93 -7.81
CA ILE A 20 -0.50 -4.00 -7.10
C ILE A 20 -0.69 -4.62 -5.72
N GLU A 21 -1.78 -4.32 -5.03
CA GLU A 21 -2.09 -4.86 -3.70
C GLU A 21 -2.33 -6.37 -3.75
N PHE A 22 -3.03 -6.87 -4.78
CA PHE A 22 -3.18 -8.31 -5.03
C PHE A 22 -1.85 -9.00 -5.33
N ILE A 23 -1.01 -8.40 -6.19
CA ILE A 23 0.32 -8.93 -6.51
C ILE A 23 1.22 -8.92 -5.25
N GLY A 24 1.15 -7.85 -4.47
CA GLY A 24 1.87 -7.70 -3.21
C GLY A 24 1.43 -8.73 -2.18
N ALA A 25 0.12 -8.91 -1.98
CA ALA A 25 -0.45 -9.85 -1.02
C ALA A 25 -0.12 -11.31 -1.37
N THR A 26 -0.23 -11.67 -2.65
CA THR A 26 0.16 -13.01 -3.14
C THR A 26 1.66 -13.24 -3.01
N GLY A 27 2.49 -12.23 -3.29
CA GLY A 27 3.93 -12.31 -3.06
C GLY A 27 4.32 -12.36 -1.58
N LEU A 28 3.55 -11.76 -0.68
CA LEU A 28 3.76 -11.85 0.77
C LEU A 28 3.39 -13.25 1.30
N LEU A 29 2.31 -13.85 0.78
CA LEU A 29 1.92 -15.24 1.05
C LEU A 29 3.00 -16.24 0.59
N LEU A 30 3.50 -16.09 -0.64
CA LEU A 30 4.57 -16.92 -1.19
C LEU A 30 5.93 -16.63 -0.52
N GLY A 31 6.12 -15.39 -0.07
CA GLY A 31 7.32 -14.92 0.61
C GLY A 31 7.55 -15.59 1.97
N LEU A 32 6.51 -16.05 2.65
CA LEU A 32 6.66 -16.83 3.89
C LEU A 32 7.51 -18.10 3.69
N VAL A 33 7.60 -18.62 2.46
CA VAL A 33 8.47 -19.75 2.09
C VAL A 33 9.81 -19.27 1.53
N HIS A 34 9.86 -18.08 0.93
CA HIS A 34 11.06 -17.52 0.27
C HIS A 34 11.32 -16.08 0.74
N ASN A 35 12.35 -15.90 1.58
CA ASN A 35 12.71 -14.59 2.16
C ASN A 35 12.90 -13.47 1.12
N ILE A 36 13.43 -13.78 -0.06
CA ILE A 36 13.63 -12.79 -1.14
C ILE A 36 12.28 -12.21 -1.62
N LEU A 37 11.26 -13.06 -1.79
CA LEU A 37 9.92 -12.66 -2.21
C LEU A 37 9.23 -11.86 -1.09
N LEU A 38 9.39 -12.27 0.16
CA LEU A 38 8.83 -11.56 1.31
C LEU A 38 9.38 -10.13 1.42
N THR A 39 10.68 -9.98 1.20
CA THR A 39 11.38 -8.69 1.20
C THR A 39 10.86 -7.78 0.09
N LEU A 40 10.71 -8.30 -1.13
CA LEU A 40 10.24 -7.53 -2.28
C LEU A 40 8.76 -7.11 -2.14
N SER A 41 7.91 -8.03 -1.67
CA SER A 41 6.48 -7.79 -1.49
C SER A 41 6.17 -6.82 -0.35
N SER A 42 6.83 -6.96 0.80
CA SER A 42 6.67 -6.03 1.92
C SER A 42 7.14 -4.62 1.57
N LEU A 43 8.24 -4.49 0.82
CA LEU A 43 8.71 -3.18 0.33
C LEU A 43 7.73 -2.56 -0.68
N GLY A 44 7.19 -3.36 -1.61
CA GLY A 44 6.19 -2.92 -2.57
C GLY A 44 4.89 -2.46 -1.92
N LEU A 45 4.38 -3.21 -0.94
CA LEU A 45 3.18 -2.85 -0.17
C LEU A 45 3.41 -1.63 0.72
N CYS A 46 4.60 -1.49 1.30
CA CYS A 46 4.99 -0.30 2.06
C CYS A 46 4.94 0.96 1.19
N LEU A 47 5.55 0.92 -0.01
CA LEU A 47 5.52 2.02 -0.98
C LEU A 47 4.09 2.36 -1.42
N LEU A 48 3.25 1.35 -1.63
CA LEU A 48 1.85 1.53 -2.00
C LEU A 48 1.05 2.23 -0.88
N MET A 49 1.24 1.83 0.38
CA MET A 49 0.64 2.49 1.54
C MET A 49 1.13 3.94 1.69
N LEU A 50 2.40 4.21 1.38
CA LEU A 50 3.00 5.56 1.38
C LEU A 50 2.36 6.45 0.31
N CYS A 51 2.22 5.94 -0.92
CA CYS A 51 1.48 6.61 -1.99
C CYS A 51 0.02 6.87 -1.61
N GLY A 52 -0.66 5.89 -1.01
CA GLY A 52 -2.02 6.03 -0.51
C GLY A 52 -2.15 7.13 0.56
N LEU A 53 -1.19 7.21 1.48
CA LEU A 53 -1.09 8.28 2.49
C LEU A 53 -0.91 9.65 1.85
N ILE A 54 0.03 9.78 0.88
CA ILE A 54 0.28 11.05 0.18
C ILE A 54 -0.99 11.52 -0.55
N VAL A 55 -1.69 10.60 -1.23
CA VAL A 55 -2.95 10.92 -1.93
C VAL A 55 -4.01 11.39 -0.94
N ARG A 56 -4.18 10.72 0.21
CA ARG A 56 -5.12 11.12 1.27
C ARG A 56 -4.78 12.48 1.87
N ILE A 57 -3.49 12.76 2.12
CA ILE A 57 -3.03 14.08 2.59
C ILE A 57 -3.36 15.16 1.56
N LYS A 58 -3.12 14.87 0.27
CA LYS A 58 -3.40 15.79 -0.84
C LYS A 58 -4.90 16.07 -1.02
N LEU A 59 -5.75 15.09 -0.69
CA LEU A 59 -7.21 15.22 -0.66
C LEU A 59 -7.75 15.96 0.58
N LYS A 60 -6.87 16.41 1.50
CA LYS A 60 -7.23 17.00 2.80
C LYS A 60 -8.17 16.11 3.62
N ASP A 61 -8.04 14.80 3.45
CA ASP A 61 -8.80 13.84 4.24
C ASP A 61 -8.33 13.87 5.70
N SER A 62 -9.26 13.64 6.63
CA SER A 62 -8.97 13.76 8.06
C SER A 62 -7.85 12.80 8.45
N ILE A 63 -6.80 13.29 9.13
CA ILE A 63 -5.61 12.50 9.54
C ILE A 63 -6.01 11.23 10.29
N TRP A 64 -7.16 11.25 10.98
CA TRP A 64 -7.76 10.11 11.66
C TRP A 64 -8.06 8.92 10.74
N ILE A 65 -8.50 9.18 9.50
CA ILE A 65 -8.83 8.16 8.50
C ILE A 65 -7.56 7.55 7.89
N SER A 66 -6.42 8.23 8.04
CA SER A 66 -5.10 7.80 7.54
C SER A 66 -4.29 6.99 8.57
N ILE A 67 -4.73 6.91 9.83
CA ILE A 67 -4.10 6.07 10.87
C ILE A 67 -3.95 4.60 10.46
N PRO A 68 -4.96 3.92 9.87
CA PRO A 68 -4.83 2.53 9.45
C PRO A 68 -3.71 2.36 8.41
N ALA A 69 -3.60 3.29 7.46
CA ALA A 69 -2.59 3.24 6.42
C ALA A 69 -1.17 3.40 7.00
N GLY A 70 -1.00 4.30 7.99
CA GLY A 70 0.27 4.43 8.71
C GLY A 70 0.65 3.18 9.50
N PHE A 71 -0.33 2.54 10.15
CA PHE A 71 -0.11 1.28 10.86
C PHE A 71 0.31 0.15 9.92
N PHE A 72 -0.39 -0.04 8.80
CA PHE A 72 -0.03 -1.06 7.80
C PHE A 72 1.31 -0.78 7.13
N MET A 73 1.68 0.49 6.94
CA MET A 73 3.01 0.86 6.45
C MET A 73 4.11 0.40 7.42
N LEU A 74 3.93 0.67 8.73
CA LEU A 74 4.86 0.20 9.76
C LEU A 74 4.91 -1.31 9.87
N LEU A 75 3.77 -2.00 9.75
CA LEU A 75 3.70 -3.46 9.76
C LEU A 75 4.48 -4.07 8.59
N ASN A 76 4.29 -3.55 7.37
CA ASN A 76 5.05 -4.00 6.19
C ASN A 76 6.54 -3.72 6.35
N LEU A 77 6.92 -2.57 6.92
CA LEU A 77 8.32 -2.26 7.22
C LEU A 77 8.92 -3.23 8.25
N TYR A 78 8.16 -3.62 9.27
CA TYR A 78 8.60 -4.62 10.24
C TYR A 78 8.82 -6.00 9.59
N ILE A 79 7.89 -6.43 8.73
CA ILE A 79 8.03 -7.68 7.96
C ILE A 79 9.29 -7.63 7.07
N PHE A 80 9.56 -6.49 6.44
CA PHE A 80 10.76 -6.28 5.64
C PHE A 80 12.05 -6.44 6.47
N LEU A 81 12.11 -5.80 7.65
CA LEU A 81 13.27 -5.91 8.56
C LEU A 81 13.44 -7.34 9.09
N ALA A 82 12.34 -8.03 9.39
CA ALA A 82 12.36 -9.42 9.83
C ALA A 82 12.81 -10.37 8.72
N SER A 83 12.49 -10.06 7.45
CA SER A 83 12.87 -10.88 6.30
C SER A 83 14.35 -10.73 5.88
N ILE A 84 14.97 -9.60 6.22
CA ILE A 84 16.40 -9.34 5.96
C ILE A 84 17.31 -9.97 7.03
N LYS A 85 16.75 -10.29 8.19
CA LYS A 85 17.47 -10.84 9.34
C LYS A 85 17.50 -12.37 9.30
#